data_AF-A0A9W5Z202-F1
#
_entry.id   AF-A0A9W5Z202-F1
#
_cell.length_a   1.000
_cell.length_b   1.000
_cell.length_c   1.000
_cell.angle_alpha   90.00
_cell.angle_beta   90.00
_cell.angle_gamma   90.00
#
_symmetry.space_group_name_H-M   'P 1'
#
loop_
_entity.id
_entity.type
_entity.pdbx_description
1 polymer ?
#
loop_
_entity_poly.entity_id
_entity_poly.type
_entity_poly.pdbx_seq_one_letter_code
_entity_poly.pdbx_strand_id
1 'polypeptide(L)'
;MAQPASCCLPKFGTRAHGPRRPASLRIRTSPSQTLQLLAAWDQSELDSLLKASWALLLHRYTGLEDICFGYQPIGVDAGARDTISSFDTHNNIPLTFNLTITEDDSVHAILRNTKKQNDAEKCASSSVNCHSYTLCNTLLMLRNCRSVTEDSRAPPVQPALAIPLPEKCRVRLHVKVLQKDVGIFFEWWNNDMSTEHMKSVADYFEQILSRVLSAEDTAARDLNHFSDRDWSRVCKFNSTIPEAHDRCIHEVIHEQVLSRPESEAVCAWDGSLTYRDLDILSSQVAYHLHAHGVGPETCVALCFNKSKWNVVAMLGVLKAGGAFVPLDPTHPTSRLQSLGTMLEHRAYVSGAAAHAGPHHMFSTSRVLQFAAHTFDASLVEILTTLLQGGCVCIPSEEERLSDIVKVINEMNVNHAILTPSFVEFVDSSQVPGLETLILAGEAMSQGQLVTWSSALHLINAYGPTESSVAAVVNDKVTPSSDCRDIGLPVGVRCWVVDPSDHDQLVPVGCPGELLLEGPTLARCYLNNPQKTSEAFIHNPAWMRRDGIIDDKDDKRRVYKTGDLVRYNSDYGSLTYIGRKDTQVKFHGQRLELGEIENQLAADSIVKH
;
A
#
# COMPACT_ATOMS: atom_id res chain seq x y z
N MET A 1 5.29 -28.68 -2.36
CA MET A 1 4.96 -28.40 -0.94
C MET A 1 5.02 -26.89 -0.77
N ALA A 2 3.89 -26.23 -0.50
CA ALA A 2 3.89 -24.79 -0.25
C ALA A 2 4.72 -24.51 1.02
N GLN A 3 5.61 -23.52 0.98
CA GLN A 3 6.27 -23.05 2.19
C GLN A 3 5.17 -22.52 3.15
N PRO A 4 5.22 -22.84 4.46
CA PRO A 4 4.27 -22.28 5.42
C PRO A 4 4.35 -20.75 5.37
N ALA A 5 3.20 -20.08 5.23
CA ALA A 5 3.12 -18.64 5.18
C ALA A 5 3.67 -18.03 6.49
N SER A 6 4.53 -17.02 6.38
CA SER A 6 5.10 -16.38 7.56
C SER A 6 4.11 -15.38 8.16
N CYS A 7 3.70 -15.61 9.41
CA CYS A 7 2.85 -14.69 10.18
C CYS A 7 3.72 -13.63 10.88
N CYS A 8 4.17 -12.65 10.09
CA CYS A 8 4.97 -11.54 10.58
C CYS A 8 4.14 -10.25 10.66
N LEU A 9 4.06 -9.68 11.87
CA LEU A 9 3.58 -8.30 12.04
C LEU A 9 4.56 -7.35 11.35
N PRO A 10 4.12 -6.44 10.48
CA PRO A 10 5.02 -5.62 9.68
C PRO A 10 5.74 -4.58 10.55
N LYS A 11 6.75 -3.94 9.94
CA LYS A 11 7.43 -2.79 10.53
C LYS A 11 6.66 -1.53 10.19
N PHE A 12 6.07 -0.89 11.19
CA PHE A 12 5.41 0.39 11.03
C PHE A 12 6.45 1.49 11.28
N GLY A 13 7.09 1.94 10.20
CA GLY A 13 8.27 2.80 10.21
C GLY A 13 8.15 3.99 11.16
N THR A 14 9.23 4.31 11.86
CA THR A 14 9.32 5.47 12.75
C THR A 14 10.34 6.45 12.21
N ARG A 15 10.11 7.76 12.44
CA ARG A 15 11.16 8.78 12.37
C ARG A 15 12.08 8.75 13.61
N ALA A 16 12.06 7.68 14.41
CA ALA A 16 12.74 7.67 15.70
C ALA A 16 14.26 7.70 15.51
N HIS A 17 14.82 8.91 15.50
CA HIS A 17 16.24 9.15 15.67
C HIS A 17 16.59 8.80 17.12
N GLY A 18 17.25 7.66 17.33
CA GLY A 18 17.67 7.25 18.66
C GLY A 18 18.13 5.79 18.75
N PRO A 19 18.74 5.40 19.87
CA PRO A 19 19.16 4.03 20.08
C PRO A 19 17.94 3.09 20.13
N ARG A 20 18.12 1.90 19.55
CA ARG A 20 17.13 0.81 19.64
C ARG A 20 16.98 0.40 21.10
N ARG A 21 15.77 0.51 21.64
CA ARG A 21 15.45 0.17 23.03
C ARG A 21 14.06 -0.46 23.15
N PRO A 22 13.86 -1.36 24.13
CA PRO A 22 12.53 -1.89 24.39
C PRO A 22 11.64 -0.78 24.97
N ALA A 23 10.42 -0.69 24.47
CA ALA A 23 9.33 0.10 25.02
C ALA A 23 8.25 -0.85 25.53
N SER A 24 7.43 -0.37 26.48
CA SER A 24 6.33 -1.15 27.05
C SER A 24 5.08 -0.28 27.24
N LEU A 25 3.92 -0.89 27.02
CA LEU A 25 2.61 -0.28 27.18
C LEU A 25 1.70 -1.28 27.91
N ARG A 26 1.14 -0.87 29.04
CA ARG A 26 0.15 -1.68 29.77
C ARG A 26 -1.22 -1.49 29.14
N ILE A 27 -1.89 -2.61 28.85
CA ILE A 27 -3.28 -2.64 28.37
C ILE A 27 -4.24 -2.23 29.49
N ARG A 28 -5.24 -1.43 29.13
CA ARG A 28 -6.29 -1.03 30.05
C ARG A 28 -7.32 -2.14 30.15
N THR A 29 -7.55 -2.59 31.37
CA THR A 29 -8.65 -3.51 31.69
C THR A 29 -9.55 -2.83 32.72
N SER A 30 -10.85 -2.91 32.50
CA SER A 30 -11.85 -2.49 33.49
C SER A 30 -11.86 -3.46 34.68
N PRO A 31 -12.32 -3.04 35.87
CA PRO A 31 -12.39 -3.93 37.04
C PRO A 31 -13.17 -5.24 36.77
N SER A 32 -14.23 -5.19 35.96
CA SER A 32 -14.98 -6.38 35.55
C SER A 32 -14.15 -7.32 34.68
N GLN A 33 -13.45 -6.79 33.67
CA GLN A 33 -12.55 -7.58 32.83
C GLN A 33 -11.41 -8.20 33.65
N THR A 34 -10.82 -7.47 34.60
CA THR A 34 -9.79 -8.01 35.50
C THR A 34 -10.33 -9.20 36.31
N LEU A 35 -11.56 -9.10 36.85
CA LEU A 35 -12.20 -10.21 37.55
C LEU A 35 -12.47 -11.41 36.64
N GLN A 36 -12.92 -11.18 35.41
CA GLN A 36 -13.13 -12.25 34.43
C GLN A 36 -11.82 -12.94 34.05
N LEU A 37 -10.72 -12.19 33.89
CA LEU A 37 -9.39 -12.75 33.62
C LEU A 37 -8.88 -13.59 34.81
N LEU A 38 -9.12 -13.15 36.04
CA LEU A 38 -8.78 -13.93 37.24
C LEU A 38 -9.63 -15.20 37.36
N ALA A 39 -10.93 -15.12 37.05
CA ALA A 39 -11.80 -16.29 37.02
C ALA A 39 -11.36 -17.28 35.92
N ALA A 40 -11.03 -16.79 34.73
CA ALA A 40 -10.50 -17.60 33.64
C ALA A 40 -9.15 -18.23 34.02
N TRP A 41 -8.32 -17.55 34.81
CA TRP A 41 -7.11 -18.15 35.37
C TRP A 41 -7.43 -19.30 36.31
N ASP A 42 -8.31 -19.08 37.29
CA ASP A 42 -8.65 -20.10 38.29
C ASP A 42 -9.35 -21.32 37.63
N GLN A 43 -10.01 -21.12 36.49
CA GLN A 43 -10.64 -22.17 35.66
C GLN A 43 -9.70 -22.78 34.61
N SER A 44 -8.42 -22.40 34.55
CA SER A 44 -7.46 -22.84 33.53
C SER A 44 -7.83 -22.52 32.08
N GLU A 45 -8.64 -21.48 31.86
CA GLU A 45 -9.08 -21.00 30.55
C GLU A 45 -8.31 -19.76 30.06
N LEU A 46 -7.55 -19.09 30.93
CA LEU A 46 -6.86 -17.82 30.59
C LEU A 46 -5.95 -17.95 29.36
N ASP A 47 -5.24 -19.07 29.23
CA ASP A 47 -4.33 -19.30 28.10
C ASP A 47 -5.08 -19.31 26.76
N SER A 48 -6.13 -20.12 26.66
CA SER A 48 -6.96 -20.21 25.45
C SER A 48 -7.60 -18.87 25.11
N LEU A 49 -8.00 -18.10 26.13
CA LEU A 49 -8.60 -16.79 25.95
C LEU A 49 -7.62 -15.78 25.35
N LEU A 50 -6.41 -15.71 25.89
CA LEU A 50 -5.36 -14.81 25.43
C LEU A 50 -4.83 -15.22 24.05
N LYS A 51 -4.68 -16.51 23.79
CA LYS A 51 -4.30 -17.05 22.47
C LYS A 51 -5.32 -16.67 21.40
N ALA A 52 -6.62 -16.87 21.66
CA ALA A 52 -7.67 -16.49 20.72
C ALA A 52 -7.69 -14.97 20.48
N SER A 53 -7.57 -14.17 21.54
CA SER A 53 -7.53 -12.71 21.43
C SER A 53 -6.33 -12.23 20.62
N TRP A 54 -5.16 -12.83 20.85
CA TRP A 54 -3.94 -12.51 20.11
C TRP A 54 -3.99 -12.97 18.65
N ALA A 55 -4.54 -14.16 18.40
CA ALA A 55 -4.73 -14.68 17.04
C ALA A 55 -5.67 -13.80 16.21
N LEU A 56 -6.79 -13.36 16.80
CA LEU A 56 -7.73 -12.42 16.17
C LEU A 56 -7.08 -11.08 15.81
N LEU A 57 -6.24 -10.54 16.70
CA LEU A 57 -5.50 -9.31 16.41
C LEU A 57 -4.53 -9.51 15.25
N LEU A 58 -3.78 -10.61 15.27
CA LEU A 58 -2.83 -10.92 14.21
C LEU A 58 -3.56 -11.15 12.88
N HIS A 59 -4.68 -11.87 12.86
CA HIS A 59 -5.53 -12.05 11.68
C HIS A 59 -5.86 -10.71 11.01
N ARG A 60 -6.31 -9.72 11.78
CA ARG A 60 -6.67 -8.40 11.25
C ARG A 60 -5.46 -7.57 10.83
N TYR A 61 -4.34 -7.63 11.57
CA TYR A 61 -3.15 -6.85 11.24
C TYR A 61 -2.24 -7.49 10.17
N THR A 62 -2.32 -8.80 9.94
CA THR A 62 -1.56 -9.48 8.88
C THR A 62 -2.37 -9.65 7.61
N GLY A 63 -3.70 -9.80 7.75
CA GLY A 63 -4.61 -10.17 6.65
C GLY A 63 -4.50 -11.65 6.27
N LEU A 64 -3.98 -12.50 7.16
CA LEU A 64 -3.79 -13.93 6.93
C LEU A 64 -4.90 -14.74 7.62
N GLU A 65 -5.35 -15.83 6.99
CA GLU A 65 -6.25 -16.79 7.63
C GLU A 65 -5.47 -17.74 8.57
N ASP A 66 -4.31 -18.23 8.13
CA ASP A 66 -3.42 -19.08 8.92
C ASP A 66 -2.49 -18.24 9.80
N ILE A 67 -2.79 -18.24 11.10
CA ILE A 67 -2.06 -17.44 12.09
C ILE A 67 -1.10 -18.31 12.87
N CYS A 68 0.13 -17.81 13.03
CA CYS A 68 1.12 -18.41 13.91
C CYS A 68 1.89 -17.37 14.74
N PHE A 69 2.26 -17.74 15.95
CA PHE A 69 3.09 -16.91 16.84
C PHE A 69 3.87 -17.74 17.85
N GLY A 70 4.95 -17.16 18.38
CA GLY A 70 5.71 -17.75 19.47
C GLY A 70 4.89 -17.74 20.75
N TYR A 71 4.94 -18.82 21.53
CA TYR A 71 4.19 -18.97 22.77
C TYR A 71 5.08 -19.53 23.89
N GLN A 72 5.04 -18.91 25.06
CA GLN A 72 5.71 -19.38 26.27
C GLN A 72 4.70 -19.56 27.41
N PRO A 73 4.42 -20.81 27.82
CA PRO A 73 3.43 -21.09 28.85
C PRO A 73 3.91 -20.72 30.25
N ILE A 74 2.93 -20.63 31.15
CA ILE A 74 3.10 -20.44 32.58
C ILE A 74 3.98 -21.56 33.15
N GLY A 75 5.05 -21.21 33.88
CA GLY A 75 5.86 -22.17 34.63
C GLY A 75 7.18 -22.60 33.98
N VAL A 76 7.51 -22.11 32.77
CA VAL A 76 8.86 -22.24 32.18
C VAL A 76 9.83 -21.18 32.77
N ASP A 77 9.37 -20.39 33.74
CA ASP A 77 10.21 -19.47 34.49
C ASP A 77 11.11 -20.25 35.45
N ALA A 78 12.42 -20.08 35.26
CA ALA A 78 13.49 -20.63 36.09
C ALA A 78 13.16 -20.54 37.60
N GLY A 79 12.80 -21.68 38.18
CA GLY A 79 12.53 -21.83 39.59
C GLY A 79 13.42 -22.92 40.18
N ALA A 80 14.25 -22.49 41.13
CA ALA A 80 14.82 -23.29 42.21
C ALA A 80 15.71 -24.49 41.85
N ARG A 81 16.95 -24.41 42.34
CA ARG A 81 17.76 -25.58 42.66
C ARG A 81 16.90 -26.53 43.50
N ASP A 82 16.64 -27.73 43.01
CA ASP A 82 16.91 -28.96 43.74
C ASP A 82 16.82 -30.18 42.82
N THR A 83 17.99 -30.82 42.66
CA THR A 83 18.21 -32.23 42.34
C THR A 83 17.33 -32.90 41.29
N ILE A 84 17.81 -32.94 40.03
CA ILE A 84 18.13 -34.16 39.27
C ILE A 84 18.98 -33.76 38.05
N SER A 85 20.11 -34.46 37.90
CA SER A 85 21.06 -34.58 36.76
C SER A 85 21.10 -33.51 35.66
N SER A 86 22.27 -32.88 35.58
CA SER A 86 22.97 -32.41 34.37
C SER A 86 22.41 -32.91 33.02
N PHE A 87 21.42 -32.22 32.45
CA PHE A 87 21.21 -32.06 31.01
C PHE A 87 20.35 -30.78 30.80
N ASP A 88 20.80 -29.91 29.89
CA ASP A 88 20.08 -28.81 29.23
C ASP A 88 19.73 -27.52 30.01
N THR A 89 20.75 -26.69 30.23
CA THR A 89 20.61 -25.24 30.41
C THR A 89 20.27 -24.47 29.11
N HIS A 90 19.70 -25.12 28.08
CA HIS A 90 19.48 -24.54 26.74
C HIS A 90 18.03 -24.52 26.22
N ASN A 91 17.02 -24.94 26.99
CA ASN A 91 15.65 -25.10 26.47
C ASN A 91 14.67 -23.97 26.85
N ASN A 92 15.00 -22.72 26.50
CA ASN A 92 14.06 -21.59 26.59
C ASN A 92 13.56 -21.16 25.20
N ILE A 93 13.30 -22.15 24.33
CA ILE A 93 12.81 -21.92 22.98
C ILE A 93 11.28 -21.80 23.04
N PRO A 94 10.68 -20.67 22.61
CA PRO A 94 9.24 -20.53 22.60
C PRO A 94 8.60 -21.53 21.63
N LEU A 95 7.50 -22.14 22.07
CA LEU A 95 6.65 -23.01 21.26
C LEU A 95 6.04 -22.19 20.11
N THR A 96 5.55 -22.85 19.07
CA THR A 96 4.79 -22.19 17.99
C THR A 96 3.33 -22.59 18.11
N PHE A 97 2.46 -21.61 18.33
CA PHE A 97 1.02 -21.81 18.28
C PHE A 97 0.51 -21.51 16.87
N ASN A 98 -0.46 -22.29 16.39
CA ASN A 98 -1.08 -22.10 15.08
C ASN A 98 -2.60 -22.16 15.19
N LEU A 99 -3.30 -21.34 14.41
CA LEU A 99 -4.76 -21.31 14.32
C LEU A 99 -5.20 -20.77 12.96
N THR A 100 -6.15 -21.42 12.32
CA THR A 100 -6.82 -20.90 11.12
C THR A 100 -8.08 -20.15 11.53
N ILE A 101 -8.25 -18.93 11.01
CA ILE A 101 -9.39 -18.05 11.24
C ILE A 101 -9.92 -17.59 9.89
N THR A 102 -11.22 -17.75 9.67
CA THR A 102 -11.94 -17.21 8.52
C THR A 102 -12.88 -16.09 8.95
N GLU A 103 -13.29 -15.23 8.00
CA GLU A 103 -14.18 -14.09 8.27
C GLU A 103 -15.59 -14.50 8.76
N ASP A 104 -16.01 -15.74 8.52
CA ASP A 104 -17.27 -16.33 9.00
C ASP A 104 -17.15 -16.98 10.39
N ASP A 105 -15.93 -17.22 10.89
CA ASP A 105 -15.74 -17.86 12.18
C ASP A 105 -16.23 -16.94 13.30
N SER A 106 -17.06 -17.49 14.19
CA SER A 106 -17.52 -16.77 15.36
C SER A 106 -16.48 -16.79 16.47
N VAL A 107 -16.48 -15.78 17.34
CA VAL A 107 -15.57 -15.69 18.50
C VAL A 107 -15.64 -16.97 19.34
N HIS A 108 -16.82 -17.58 19.52
CA HIS A 108 -16.94 -18.85 20.24
C HIS A 108 -16.32 -20.02 19.48
N ALA A 109 -16.47 -20.09 18.16
CA ALA A 109 -15.84 -21.12 17.34
C ALA A 109 -14.31 -21.04 17.44
N ILE A 110 -13.75 -19.83 17.35
CA ILE A 110 -12.31 -19.55 17.46
C ILE A 110 -11.79 -19.96 18.85
N LEU A 111 -12.49 -19.59 19.93
CA LEU A 111 -12.15 -20.00 21.30
C LEU A 111 -12.19 -21.52 21.47
N ARG A 112 -13.22 -22.19 20.93
CA ARG A 112 -13.34 -23.65 20.97
C ARG A 112 -12.20 -24.33 20.21
N ASN A 113 -11.84 -23.82 19.03
CA ASN A 113 -10.74 -24.36 18.22
C ASN A 113 -9.40 -24.15 18.92
N THR A 114 -9.20 -22.99 19.55
CA THR A 114 -8.03 -22.70 20.39
C THR A 114 -7.93 -23.68 21.57
N LYS A 115 -9.04 -23.96 22.27
CA LYS A 115 -9.07 -24.95 23.37
C LYS A 115 -8.68 -26.35 22.86
N LYS A 116 -9.23 -26.80 21.74
CA LYS A 116 -8.89 -28.09 21.12
C LYS A 116 -7.40 -28.20 20.76
N GLN A 117 -6.84 -27.14 20.15
CA GLN A 117 -5.43 -27.09 19.78
C GLN A 117 -4.52 -27.18 21.01
N ASN A 118 -4.85 -26.44 22.07
CA ASN A 118 -4.14 -26.48 23.35
C ASN A 118 -4.13 -27.88 23.98
N ASP A 119 -5.24 -28.61 23.89
CA ASP A 119 -5.33 -29.98 24.43
C ASP A 119 -4.51 -30.97 23.60
N ALA A 120 -4.49 -30.81 22.26
CA ALA A 120 -3.66 -31.62 21.37
C ALA A 120 -2.15 -31.42 21.64
N GLU A 121 -1.70 -30.19 21.85
CA GLU A 121 -0.31 -29.85 22.19
C GLU A 121 0.13 -30.43 23.54
N LYS A 122 -0.77 -30.47 24.54
CA LYS A 122 -0.50 -31.13 25.84
C LYS A 122 -0.32 -32.64 25.70
N CYS A 123 -1.03 -33.28 24.77
CA CYS A 123 -0.91 -34.72 24.51
C CYS A 123 0.33 -35.08 23.65
N ALA A 124 0.80 -34.17 22.79
CA ALA A 124 1.95 -34.35 21.93
C ALA A 124 3.28 -33.98 22.65
N SER A 125 3.54 -34.55 23.83
CA SER A 125 4.81 -34.36 24.52
C SER A 125 5.93 -35.17 23.86
N SER A 126 6.53 -34.65 22.78
CA SER A 126 7.96 -34.80 22.43
C SER A 126 8.27 -34.30 21.02
N SER A 127 9.39 -33.55 20.92
CA SER A 127 10.16 -33.29 19.70
C SER A 127 9.48 -32.55 18.54
N VAL A 128 9.38 -31.22 18.64
CA VAL A 128 9.54 -30.36 17.45
C VAL A 128 10.40 -29.15 17.82
N ASN A 129 11.70 -29.25 17.57
CA ASN A 129 12.60 -28.08 17.55
C ASN A 129 12.30 -27.28 16.27
N CYS A 130 11.33 -26.36 16.33
CA CYS A 130 11.12 -25.37 15.28
C CYS A 130 11.68 -24.02 15.76
N HIS A 131 12.55 -23.42 14.97
CA HIS A 131 13.03 -22.06 15.21
C HIS A 131 11.87 -21.08 14.97
N SER A 132 11.01 -20.84 15.96
CA SER A 132 9.74 -20.08 15.84
C SER A 132 9.87 -18.73 15.12
N TYR A 133 11.01 -18.05 15.26
CA TYR A 133 11.27 -16.75 14.64
C TYR A 133 11.51 -16.77 13.12
N THR A 134 11.59 -17.94 12.48
CA THR A 134 11.62 -18.01 11.01
C THR A 134 10.22 -17.93 10.40
N LEU A 135 9.18 -18.26 11.17
CA LEU A 135 7.79 -18.30 10.71
C LEU A 135 6.98 -17.12 11.25
N CYS A 136 7.29 -16.63 12.45
CA CYS A 136 6.58 -15.51 13.07
C CYS A 136 7.55 -14.53 13.74
N ASN A 137 7.10 -13.31 14.03
CA ASN A 137 7.92 -12.33 14.75
C ASN A 137 7.24 -11.79 16.00
N THR A 138 6.21 -12.47 16.50
CA THR A 138 5.48 -12.09 17.71
C THR A 138 5.53 -13.18 18.77
N LEU A 139 5.38 -12.80 20.04
CA LEU A 139 5.47 -13.72 21.18
C LEU A 139 4.38 -13.45 22.21
N LEU A 140 3.60 -14.46 22.58
CA LEU A 140 2.76 -14.46 23.77
C LEU A 140 3.49 -15.15 24.93
N MET A 141 3.67 -14.44 26.05
CA MET A 141 4.38 -14.94 27.23
C MET A 141 3.53 -14.74 28.47
N LEU A 142 3.26 -15.82 29.22
CA LEU A 142 2.53 -15.77 30.48
C LEU A 142 3.47 -16.10 31.65
N ARG A 143 3.48 -15.24 32.68
CA ARG A 143 4.21 -15.46 33.94
C ARG A 143 3.26 -15.52 35.12
N ASN A 144 3.44 -16.51 35.98
CA ASN A 144 2.79 -16.54 37.29
C ASN A 144 3.64 -15.75 38.29
N CYS A 145 3.10 -14.64 38.77
CA CYS A 145 3.73 -13.78 39.76
C CYS A 145 2.97 -13.79 41.10
N ARG A 146 2.05 -14.75 41.32
CA ARG A 146 1.45 -14.97 42.64
C ARG A 146 2.55 -15.49 43.56
N SER A 147 2.88 -14.75 44.61
CA SER A 147 3.84 -15.22 45.62
C SER A 147 3.29 -16.45 46.32
N VAL A 148 4.00 -17.58 46.23
CA VAL A 148 3.78 -18.70 47.15
C VAL A 148 4.43 -18.30 48.47
N THR A 149 3.71 -17.55 49.30
CA THR A 149 4.12 -17.32 50.69
C THR A 149 3.04 -17.90 51.59
N GLU A 150 3.22 -19.16 51.97
CA GLU A 150 2.63 -19.70 53.20
C GLU A 150 3.69 -20.17 54.22
N ASP A 151 4.98 -19.87 54.02
CA ASP A 151 6.00 -20.20 55.02
C ASP A 151 6.77 -18.97 55.49
N SER A 152 6.46 -18.53 56.71
CA SER A 152 7.02 -17.36 57.40
C SER A 152 8.51 -17.47 57.75
N ARG A 153 9.25 -18.42 57.15
CA ARG A 153 10.67 -18.70 57.39
C ARG A 153 11.53 -18.72 56.12
N ALA A 154 10.97 -18.53 54.93
CA ALA A 154 11.76 -18.49 53.69
C ALA A 154 12.44 -17.12 53.48
N PRO A 155 13.70 -17.08 52.98
CA PRO A 155 14.38 -15.83 52.65
C PRO A 155 13.60 -15.04 51.57
N PRO A 156 13.74 -13.71 51.51
CA PRO A 156 13.03 -12.90 50.53
C PRO A 156 13.31 -13.41 49.11
N VAL A 157 12.26 -13.82 48.42
CA VAL A 157 12.30 -14.27 47.03
C VAL A 157 12.95 -13.17 46.21
N GLN A 158 14.09 -13.47 45.58
CA GLN A 158 14.74 -12.54 44.66
C GLN A 158 13.74 -12.20 43.55
N PRO A 159 13.60 -10.91 43.14
CA PRO A 159 12.71 -10.55 42.05
C PRO A 159 13.09 -11.36 40.81
N ALA A 160 12.11 -12.03 40.20
CA ALA A 160 12.33 -12.81 38.98
C ALA A 160 13.05 -11.93 37.95
N LEU A 161 14.18 -12.42 37.42
CA LEU A 161 14.98 -11.70 36.43
C LEU A 161 14.07 -11.26 35.26
N ALA A 162 14.23 -10.01 34.83
CA ALA A 162 13.53 -9.50 33.66
C ALA A 162 14.02 -10.26 32.43
N ILE A 163 13.10 -10.94 31.71
CA ILE A 163 13.43 -11.59 30.45
C ILE A 163 13.55 -10.48 29.39
N PRO A 164 14.72 -10.28 28.75
CA PRO A 164 14.86 -9.28 27.71
C PRO A 164 13.92 -9.57 26.53
N LEU A 165 13.49 -8.52 25.83
CA LEU A 165 12.76 -8.69 24.57
C LEU A 165 13.72 -9.30 23.53
N PRO A 166 13.38 -10.41 22.85
CA PRO A 166 14.24 -10.98 21.83
C PRO A 166 14.45 -10.00 20.67
N GLU A 167 15.67 -9.95 20.10
CA GLU A 167 16.00 -8.98 19.04
C GLU A 167 15.16 -9.16 17.77
N LYS A 168 14.75 -10.40 17.46
CA LYS A 168 13.89 -10.71 16.30
C LYS A 168 12.39 -10.57 16.60
N CYS A 169 12.01 -10.37 17.86
CA CYS A 169 10.62 -10.21 18.26
C CYS A 169 10.17 -8.76 18.02
N ARG A 170 9.16 -8.61 17.16
CA ARG A 170 8.48 -7.35 16.83
C ARG A 170 7.62 -6.86 17.98
N VAL A 171 6.76 -7.74 18.51
CA VAL A 171 5.88 -7.48 19.67
C VAL A 171 5.82 -8.71 20.56
N ARG A 172 6.07 -8.51 21.84
CA ARG A 172 5.74 -9.47 22.89
C ARG A 172 4.50 -9.02 23.65
N LEU A 173 3.47 -9.85 23.66
CA LEU A 173 2.33 -9.77 24.56
C LEU A 173 2.70 -10.50 25.86
N HIS A 174 3.06 -9.73 26.88
CA HIS A 174 3.53 -10.23 28.16
C HIS A 174 2.44 -10.11 29.22
N VAL A 175 1.99 -11.25 29.73
CA VAL A 175 0.93 -11.34 30.73
C VAL A 175 1.51 -11.78 32.07
N LYS A 176 1.25 -10.99 33.11
CA LYS A 176 1.67 -11.25 34.49
C LYS A 176 0.45 -11.49 35.35
N VAL A 177 0.32 -12.71 35.86
CA VAL A 177 -0.78 -13.06 36.76
C VAL A 177 -0.35 -12.79 38.19
N LEU A 178 -0.98 -11.80 38.81
CA LEU A 178 -0.76 -11.39 40.19
C LEU A 178 -1.90 -11.93 41.07
N GLN A 179 -1.85 -11.64 42.37
CA GLN A 179 -2.81 -12.21 43.33
C GLN A 179 -4.22 -11.63 43.20
N LYS A 180 -4.34 -10.36 42.77
CA LYS A 180 -5.63 -9.66 42.59
C LYS A 180 -5.73 -8.93 41.24
N ASP A 181 -4.84 -9.25 40.30
CA ASP A 181 -4.73 -8.53 39.04
C ASP A 181 -4.11 -9.45 37.96
N VAL A 182 -4.43 -9.17 36.70
CA VAL A 182 -3.79 -9.77 35.52
C VAL A 182 -3.26 -8.61 34.68
N GLY A 183 -1.96 -8.35 34.78
CA GLY A 183 -1.30 -7.28 34.05
C GLY A 183 -0.92 -7.73 32.64
N ILE A 184 -1.50 -7.12 31.62
CA ILE A 184 -1.19 -7.38 30.21
C ILE A 184 -0.36 -6.22 29.66
N PHE A 185 0.78 -6.54 29.04
CA PHE A 185 1.74 -5.56 28.53
C PHE A 185 2.11 -5.88 27.08
N PHE A 186 2.08 -4.89 26.21
CA PHE A 186 2.82 -4.94 24.96
C PHE A 186 4.25 -4.46 25.20
N GLU A 187 5.21 -5.20 24.67
CA GLU A 187 6.63 -4.85 24.69
C GLU A 187 7.18 -4.94 23.26
N TRP A 188 7.84 -3.90 22.79
CA TRP A 188 8.31 -3.80 21.40
C TRP A 188 9.60 -2.98 21.30
N TRP A 189 10.24 -3.00 20.14
CA TRP A 189 11.37 -2.12 19.84
C TRP A 189 10.89 -0.78 19.28
N ASN A 190 11.30 0.34 19.87
CA ASN A 190 10.90 1.69 19.44
C ASN A 190 11.25 2.05 17.98
N ASN A 191 12.26 1.40 17.40
CA ASN A 191 12.65 1.60 16.00
C ASN A 191 11.78 0.81 15.02
N ASP A 192 10.97 -0.12 15.53
CA ASP A 192 10.09 -0.98 14.75
C ASP A 192 8.66 -0.47 14.69
N MET A 193 8.20 0.23 15.74
CA MET A 193 6.88 0.86 15.86
C MET A 193 6.94 2.06 16.80
N SER A 194 6.16 3.09 16.48
CA SER A 194 5.98 4.23 17.38
C SER A 194 5.04 3.88 18.53
N THR A 195 5.12 4.65 19.62
CA THR A 195 4.17 4.53 20.73
C THR A 195 2.74 4.84 20.28
N GLU A 196 2.53 5.77 19.34
CA GLU A 196 1.20 6.08 18.83
C GLU A 196 0.61 4.94 18.00
N HIS A 197 1.45 4.26 17.21
CA HIS A 197 1.04 3.06 16.50
C HIS A 197 0.68 1.94 17.49
N MET A 198 1.53 1.69 18.49
CA MET A 198 1.26 0.66 19.50
C MET A 198 0.01 0.95 20.34
N LYS A 199 -0.33 2.23 20.58
CA LYS A 199 -1.61 2.59 21.21
C LYS A 199 -2.80 2.19 20.34
N SER A 200 -2.70 2.28 19.02
CA SER A 200 -3.78 1.87 18.11
C SER A 200 -3.95 0.34 18.15
N VAL A 201 -2.84 -0.41 18.14
CA VAL A 201 -2.82 -1.87 18.35
C VAL A 201 -3.43 -2.25 19.71
N ALA A 202 -3.13 -1.49 20.77
CA ALA A 202 -3.69 -1.67 22.10
C ALA A 202 -5.19 -1.39 22.16
N ASP A 203 -5.65 -0.27 21.62
CA ASP A 203 -7.09 0.07 21.56
C ASP A 203 -7.88 -1.04 20.83
N TYR A 204 -7.31 -1.62 19.77
CA TYR A 204 -7.89 -2.76 19.06
C TYR A 204 -7.88 -4.06 19.87
N PHE A 205 -6.76 -4.38 20.53
CA PHE A 205 -6.66 -5.56 21.40
C PHE A 205 -7.65 -5.50 22.58
N GLU A 206 -7.81 -4.33 23.20
CA GLU A 206 -8.77 -4.11 24.30
C GLU A 206 -10.20 -4.44 23.88
N GLN A 207 -10.58 -4.07 22.66
CA GLN A 207 -11.89 -4.39 22.08
C GLN A 207 -12.05 -5.88 21.79
N ILE A 208 -11.07 -6.52 21.14
CA ILE A 208 -11.09 -7.98 20.91
C ILE A 208 -11.23 -8.71 22.25
N LEU A 209 -10.40 -8.34 23.23
CA LEU A 209 -10.42 -8.96 24.55
C LEU A 209 -11.78 -8.79 25.22
N SER A 210 -12.39 -7.61 25.11
CA SER A 210 -13.74 -7.36 25.63
C SER A 210 -14.78 -8.27 24.97
N ARG A 211 -14.73 -8.45 23.64
CA ARG A 211 -15.67 -9.32 22.91
C ARG A 211 -15.50 -10.78 23.30
N VAL A 212 -14.26 -11.25 23.35
CA VAL A 212 -13.88 -12.59 23.81
C VAL A 212 -14.37 -12.85 25.25
N LEU A 213 -14.32 -11.85 26.14
CA LEU A 213 -14.79 -11.97 27.53
C LEU A 213 -16.32 -11.85 27.69
N SER A 214 -17.00 -11.17 26.77
CA SER A 214 -18.45 -10.88 26.87
C SER A 214 -19.37 -12.05 26.55
N ALA A 215 -18.84 -13.14 25.98
CA ALA A 215 -19.61 -14.29 25.49
C ALA A 215 -20.67 -13.95 24.41
N GLU A 216 -20.57 -12.77 23.79
CA GLU A 216 -21.34 -12.43 22.58
C GLU A 216 -20.73 -13.14 21.37
N ASP A 217 -21.53 -13.93 20.67
CA ASP A 217 -21.06 -14.68 19.51
C ASP A 217 -21.07 -13.80 18.25
N THR A 218 -19.98 -13.06 18.07
CA THR A 218 -19.76 -12.15 16.92
C THR A 218 -18.86 -12.83 15.89
N ALA A 219 -19.11 -12.64 14.60
CA ALA A 219 -18.23 -13.14 13.54
C ALA A 219 -16.93 -12.32 13.44
N ALA A 220 -15.84 -12.93 12.98
CA ALA A 220 -14.55 -12.26 12.84
C ALA A 220 -14.62 -10.97 11.97
N ARG A 221 -15.43 -10.99 10.90
CA ARG A 221 -15.67 -9.82 10.03
C ARG A 221 -16.27 -8.61 10.75
N ASP A 222 -17.08 -8.86 11.78
CA ASP A 222 -17.81 -7.82 12.51
C ASP A 222 -16.98 -7.27 13.69
N LEU A 223 -15.76 -7.77 13.90
CA LEU A 223 -14.83 -7.27 14.92
C LEU A 223 -14.04 -6.03 14.46
N ASN A 224 -14.46 -5.37 13.36
CA ASN A 224 -13.81 -4.17 12.89
C ASN A 224 -14.08 -2.98 13.84
N HIS A 225 -13.20 -2.80 14.82
CA HIS A 225 -13.21 -1.64 15.70
C HIS A 225 -12.27 -0.53 15.18
N PHE A 226 -12.86 0.54 14.67
CA PHE A 226 -12.12 1.73 14.29
C PHE A 226 -12.20 2.81 15.39
N SER A 227 -11.11 2.96 16.14
CA SER A 227 -11.05 3.81 17.33
C SER A 227 -11.07 5.33 17.01
N ASP A 228 -11.45 6.17 17.98
CA ASP A 228 -11.33 7.64 17.86
C ASP A 228 -9.88 8.10 17.64
N ARG A 229 -8.91 7.30 18.13
CA ARG A 229 -7.48 7.53 17.90
C ARG A 229 -7.12 7.30 16.44
N ASP A 230 -7.55 6.16 15.88
CA ASP A 230 -7.33 5.86 14.47
C ASP A 230 -8.00 6.92 13.59
N TRP A 231 -9.23 7.31 13.93
CA TRP A 231 -9.91 8.41 13.25
C TRP A 231 -9.09 9.70 13.24
N SER A 232 -8.64 10.14 14.41
CA SER A 232 -7.81 11.36 14.53
C SER A 232 -6.53 11.27 13.70
N ARG A 233 -5.92 10.08 13.61
CA ARG A 233 -4.71 9.85 12.79
C ARG A 233 -5.02 9.88 11.30
N VAL A 234 -6.06 9.18 10.85
CA VAL A 234 -6.48 9.15 9.44
C VAL A 234 -6.92 10.54 8.97
N CYS A 235 -7.65 11.30 9.80
CA CYS A 235 -7.99 12.71 9.52
C CYS A 235 -6.73 13.57 9.39
N LYS A 236 -5.71 13.34 10.22
CA LYS A 236 -4.42 14.04 10.11
C LYS A 236 -3.70 13.70 8.80
N PHE A 237 -3.67 12.41 8.42
CA PHE A 237 -3.04 11.96 7.16
C PHE A 237 -3.72 12.59 5.93
N ASN A 238 -5.04 12.76 5.99
CA ASN A 238 -5.85 13.34 4.92
C ASN A 238 -6.23 14.81 5.16
N SER A 239 -5.49 15.52 6.01
CA SER A 239 -5.83 16.90 6.38
C SER A 239 -5.62 17.88 5.23
N THR A 240 -4.63 17.63 4.37
CA THR A 240 -4.40 18.41 3.15
C THR A 240 -5.60 18.26 2.21
N ILE A 241 -6.17 19.38 1.81
CA ILE A 241 -7.19 19.43 0.75
C ILE A 241 -6.43 19.50 -0.58
N PRO A 242 -6.60 18.53 -1.48
CA PRO A 242 -5.94 18.60 -2.78
C PRO A 242 -6.46 19.78 -3.60
N GLU A 243 -5.54 20.56 -4.17
CA GLU A 243 -5.86 21.72 -4.99
C GLU A 243 -6.40 21.28 -6.36
N ALA A 244 -7.50 21.89 -6.77
CA ALA A 244 -8.07 21.70 -8.09
C ALA A 244 -7.62 22.83 -9.02
N HIS A 245 -7.04 22.46 -10.16
CA HIS A 245 -6.61 23.39 -11.19
C HIS A 245 -7.61 23.35 -12.35
N ASP A 246 -8.53 24.31 -12.38
CA ASP A 246 -9.55 24.44 -13.42
C ASP A 246 -9.00 25.14 -14.67
N ARG A 247 -8.14 24.42 -15.39
CA ARG A 247 -7.39 24.91 -16.57
C ARG A 247 -7.33 23.83 -17.64
N CYS A 248 -7.21 24.25 -18.89
CA CYS A 248 -6.93 23.32 -19.98
C CYS A 248 -5.42 23.04 -20.08
N ILE A 249 -5.07 21.78 -20.32
CA ILE A 249 -3.69 21.30 -20.56
C ILE A 249 -2.94 22.19 -21.55
N HIS A 250 -3.55 22.51 -22.69
CA HIS A 250 -2.91 23.31 -23.73
C HIS A 250 -2.71 24.78 -23.34
N GLU A 251 -3.50 25.32 -22.42
CA GLU A 251 -3.30 26.69 -21.89
C GLU A 251 -2.08 26.75 -20.98
N VAL A 252 -1.90 25.75 -20.10
CA VAL A 252 -0.73 25.68 -19.21
C VAL A 252 0.56 25.50 -20.01
N ILE A 253 0.51 24.69 -21.08
CA ILE A 253 1.64 24.58 -22.02
C ILE A 253 1.88 25.90 -22.75
N HIS A 254 0.84 26.63 -23.14
CA HIS A 254 0.98 27.94 -23.78
C HIS A 254 1.69 28.97 -22.87
N GLU A 255 1.52 28.91 -21.55
CA GLU A 255 2.30 29.72 -20.61
C GLU A 255 3.81 29.43 -20.69
N GLN A 256 4.19 28.17 -20.93
CA GLN A 256 5.59 27.82 -21.22
C GLN A 256 6.04 28.38 -22.58
N VAL A 257 5.19 28.36 -23.59
CA VAL A 257 5.48 28.98 -24.91
C VAL A 257 5.78 30.47 -24.77
N LEU A 258 5.00 31.18 -23.95
CA LEU A 258 5.20 32.62 -23.71
C LEU A 258 6.47 32.91 -22.92
N SER A 259 6.82 32.06 -21.94
CA SER A 259 7.97 32.29 -21.07
C SER A 259 9.31 31.80 -21.64
N ARG A 260 9.30 30.76 -22.49
CA ARG A 260 10.51 30.12 -23.03
C ARG A 260 10.34 29.62 -24.48
N PRO A 261 10.01 30.51 -25.43
CA PRO A 261 9.66 30.11 -26.80
C PRO A 261 10.77 29.35 -27.53
N GLU A 262 12.04 29.67 -27.25
CA GLU A 262 13.21 29.09 -27.93
C GLU A 262 13.76 27.83 -27.23
N SER A 263 13.22 27.45 -26.07
CA SER A 263 13.65 26.22 -25.40
C SER A 263 13.15 25.00 -26.18
N GLU A 264 13.97 23.95 -26.23
CA GLU A 264 13.61 22.68 -26.85
C GLU A 264 12.49 22.00 -26.04
N ALA A 265 11.33 21.79 -26.66
CA ALA A 265 10.18 21.12 -26.07
C ALA A 265 10.16 19.62 -26.39
N VAL A 266 10.59 19.28 -27.61
CA VAL A 266 10.65 17.90 -28.09
C VAL A 266 12.00 17.67 -28.76
N CYS A 267 12.70 16.61 -28.34
CA CYS A 267 13.91 16.09 -28.95
C CYS A 267 13.59 14.66 -29.44
N ALA A 268 13.19 14.51 -30.70
CA ALA A 268 12.79 13.22 -31.24
C ALA A 268 13.80 12.70 -32.28
N TRP A 269 13.79 11.39 -32.52
CA TRP A 269 14.58 10.75 -33.58
C TRP A 269 14.30 11.34 -34.97
N ASP A 270 13.08 11.85 -35.21
CA ASP A 270 12.65 12.48 -36.47
C ASP A 270 12.78 14.02 -36.46
N GLY A 271 13.46 14.58 -35.45
CA GLY A 271 13.86 15.98 -35.33
C GLY A 271 13.35 16.70 -34.08
N SER A 272 13.89 17.87 -33.81
CA SER A 272 13.54 18.68 -32.64
C SER A 272 12.47 19.74 -32.93
N LEU A 273 11.76 20.16 -31.87
CA LEU A 273 10.83 21.30 -31.88
C LEU A 273 11.08 22.17 -30.65
N THR A 274 11.14 23.49 -30.85
CA THR A 274 11.03 24.44 -29.74
C THR A 274 9.59 24.55 -29.24
N TYR A 275 9.38 25.16 -28.07
CA TYR A 275 8.02 25.50 -27.61
C TYR A 275 7.26 26.35 -28.63
N ARG A 276 7.93 27.30 -29.30
CA ARG A 276 7.36 28.11 -30.38
C ARG A 276 6.92 27.25 -31.56
N ASP A 277 7.79 26.35 -32.03
CA ASP A 277 7.47 25.49 -33.19
C ASP A 277 6.29 24.57 -32.87
N LEU A 278 6.30 23.97 -31.68
CA LEU A 278 5.24 23.08 -31.20
C LEU A 278 3.89 23.82 -31.13
N ASP A 279 3.88 25.06 -30.65
CA ASP A 279 2.66 25.88 -30.56
C ASP A 279 2.09 26.23 -31.94
N ILE A 280 2.94 26.63 -32.89
CA ILE A 280 2.54 26.97 -34.26
C ILE A 280 1.96 25.74 -34.96
N LEU A 281 2.70 24.62 -34.97
CA LEU A 281 2.29 23.40 -35.67
C LEU A 281 1.01 22.81 -35.07
N SER A 282 0.91 22.75 -33.74
CA SER A 282 -0.31 22.25 -33.08
C SER A 282 -1.52 23.16 -33.34
N SER A 283 -1.34 24.47 -33.43
CA SER A 283 -2.41 25.41 -33.77
C SER A 283 -2.91 25.25 -35.21
N GLN A 284 -2.01 24.95 -36.16
CA GLN A 284 -2.39 24.64 -37.54
C GLN A 284 -3.24 23.35 -37.62
N VAL A 285 -2.83 22.30 -36.90
CA VAL A 285 -3.61 21.07 -36.78
C VAL A 285 -4.97 21.35 -36.13
N ALA A 286 -5.01 22.14 -35.05
CA ALA A 286 -6.24 22.50 -34.38
C ALA A 286 -7.23 23.22 -35.29
N TYR A 287 -6.74 24.19 -36.08
CA TYR A 287 -7.57 24.90 -37.07
C TYR A 287 -8.16 23.96 -38.11
N HIS A 288 -7.35 23.03 -38.63
CA HIS A 288 -7.80 22.03 -39.59
C HIS A 288 -8.84 21.08 -38.98
N LEU A 289 -8.62 20.58 -37.77
CA LEU A 289 -9.54 19.70 -37.07
C LEU A 289 -10.87 20.40 -36.77
N HIS A 290 -10.81 21.65 -36.30
CA HIS A 290 -12.00 22.45 -36.04
C HIS A 290 -12.83 22.67 -37.31
N ALA A 291 -12.18 22.95 -38.44
CA ALA A 291 -12.84 23.06 -39.74
C ALA A 291 -13.54 21.76 -40.19
N HIS A 292 -13.13 20.61 -39.66
CA HIS A 292 -13.77 19.29 -39.89
C HIS A 292 -14.74 18.87 -38.78
N GLY A 293 -15.12 19.81 -37.90
CA GLY A 293 -16.15 19.60 -36.89
C GLY A 293 -15.65 19.05 -35.55
N VAL A 294 -14.34 19.01 -35.30
CA VAL A 294 -13.81 18.70 -33.97
C VAL A 294 -14.11 19.87 -33.02
N GLY A 295 -14.71 19.53 -31.88
CA GLY A 295 -15.02 20.44 -30.79
C GLY A 295 -15.18 19.71 -29.46
N PRO A 296 -15.74 20.36 -28.43
CA PRO A 296 -16.00 19.75 -27.12
C PRO A 296 -16.68 18.38 -27.23
N GLU A 297 -16.24 17.43 -26.40
CA GLU A 297 -16.76 16.06 -26.32
C GLU A 297 -16.58 15.22 -27.61
N THR A 298 -15.78 15.70 -28.58
CA THR A 298 -15.43 14.93 -29.77
C THR A 298 -14.14 14.13 -29.53
N CYS A 299 -14.23 12.80 -29.61
CA CYS A 299 -13.06 11.93 -29.52
C CYS A 299 -12.35 11.80 -30.87
N VAL A 300 -11.05 12.09 -30.91
CA VAL A 300 -10.19 11.95 -32.09
C VAL A 300 -9.17 10.84 -31.84
N ALA A 301 -9.27 9.76 -32.61
CA ALA A 301 -8.31 8.66 -32.56
C ALA A 301 -6.94 9.09 -33.09
N LEU A 302 -5.88 8.82 -32.33
CA LEU A 302 -4.49 9.03 -32.72
C LEU A 302 -3.81 7.67 -32.91
N CYS A 303 -3.43 7.38 -34.14
CA CYS A 303 -2.75 6.15 -34.54
C CYS A 303 -1.36 6.52 -35.08
N PHE A 304 -0.43 6.79 -34.17
CA PHE A 304 0.92 7.26 -34.49
C PHE A 304 1.97 6.31 -33.93
N ASN A 305 3.03 6.09 -34.71
CA ASN A 305 4.31 5.64 -34.15
C ASN A 305 4.95 6.79 -33.35
N LYS A 306 5.81 6.45 -32.38
CA LYS A 306 6.61 7.43 -31.64
C LYS A 306 7.33 8.38 -32.58
N SER A 307 7.02 9.67 -32.47
CA SER A 307 7.57 10.74 -33.29
C SER A 307 7.20 12.09 -32.68
N LYS A 308 7.87 13.17 -33.08
CA LYS A 308 7.46 14.53 -32.67
C LYS A 308 6.03 14.88 -33.10
N TRP A 309 5.55 14.29 -34.20
CA TRP A 309 4.22 14.55 -34.74
C TRP A 309 3.09 14.04 -33.86
N ASN A 310 3.32 12.99 -33.06
CA ASN A 310 2.34 12.54 -32.08
C ASN A 310 2.03 13.65 -31.05
N VAL A 311 3.06 14.33 -30.54
CA VAL A 311 2.90 15.44 -29.59
C VAL A 311 2.17 16.62 -30.23
N VAL A 312 2.50 16.95 -31.48
CA VAL A 312 1.80 17.97 -32.27
C VAL A 312 0.31 17.63 -32.43
N ALA A 313 -0.02 16.38 -32.76
CA ALA A 313 -1.39 15.91 -32.94
C ALA A 313 -2.18 15.93 -31.63
N MET A 314 -1.60 15.46 -30.52
CA MET A 314 -2.21 15.52 -29.18
C MET A 314 -2.61 16.96 -28.84
N LEU A 315 -1.68 17.91 -28.95
CA LEU A 315 -1.98 19.32 -28.66
C LEU A 315 -2.97 19.93 -29.65
N GLY A 316 -2.90 19.55 -30.93
CA GLY A 316 -3.85 20.02 -31.95
C GLY A 316 -5.29 19.60 -31.65
N VAL A 317 -5.51 18.36 -31.21
CA VAL A 317 -6.83 17.87 -30.79
C VAL A 317 -7.34 18.65 -29.58
N LEU A 318 -6.49 18.81 -28.55
CA LEU A 318 -6.87 19.54 -27.33
C LEU A 318 -7.20 21.00 -27.61
N LYS A 319 -6.41 21.68 -28.47
CA LYS A 319 -6.66 23.07 -28.89
C LYS A 319 -7.91 23.22 -29.75
N ALA A 320 -8.29 22.20 -30.52
CA ALA A 320 -9.57 22.17 -31.24
C ALA A 320 -10.78 21.95 -30.29
N GLY A 321 -10.54 21.62 -29.02
CA GLY A 321 -11.56 21.30 -28.02
C GLY A 321 -11.94 19.83 -27.94
N GLY A 322 -11.30 18.96 -28.74
CA GLY A 322 -11.56 17.52 -28.72
C GLY A 322 -10.77 16.78 -27.64
N ALA A 323 -11.11 15.50 -27.44
CA ALA A 323 -10.35 14.56 -26.62
C ALA A 323 -9.57 13.61 -27.53
N PHE A 324 -8.25 13.47 -27.33
CA PHE A 324 -7.48 12.51 -28.11
C PHE A 324 -7.61 11.10 -27.51
N VAL A 325 -7.58 10.09 -28.37
CA VAL A 325 -7.63 8.67 -27.98
C VAL A 325 -6.46 7.94 -28.64
N PRO A 326 -5.38 7.64 -27.90
CA PRO A 326 -4.26 6.88 -28.45
C PRO A 326 -4.72 5.45 -28.77
N LEU A 327 -4.48 4.99 -30.00
CA LEU A 327 -4.81 3.65 -30.45
C LEU A 327 -3.56 2.94 -30.96
N ASP A 328 -3.47 1.65 -30.65
CA ASP A 328 -2.57 0.73 -31.34
C ASP A 328 -3.38 -0.05 -32.39
N PRO A 329 -3.11 0.13 -33.69
CA PRO A 329 -3.87 -0.53 -34.77
C PRO A 329 -3.66 -2.04 -34.79
N THR A 330 -2.68 -2.58 -34.07
CA THR A 330 -2.46 -4.03 -33.95
C THR A 330 -3.46 -4.69 -32.99
N HIS A 331 -4.15 -3.91 -32.16
CA HIS A 331 -5.17 -4.43 -31.26
C HIS A 331 -6.47 -4.79 -32.02
N PRO A 332 -7.18 -5.85 -31.60
CA PRO A 332 -8.48 -6.21 -32.17
C PRO A 332 -9.51 -5.07 -32.07
N THR A 333 -10.35 -4.91 -33.08
CA THR A 333 -11.38 -3.84 -33.13
C THR A 333 -12.31 -3.85 -31.92
N SER A 334 -12.66 -5.03 -31.40
CA SER A 334 -13.45 -5.18 -30.18
C SER A 334 -12.79 -4.51 -28.97
N ARG A 335 -11.45 -4.60 -28.84
CA ARG A 335 -10.65 -3.96 -27.79
C ARG A 335 -10.56 -2.45 -27.97
N LEU A 336 -10.45 -1.97 -29.22
CA LEU A 336 -10.47 -0.55 -29.54
C LEU A 336 -11.83 0.10 -29.21
N GLN A 337 -12.91 -0.68 -29.21
CA GLN A 337 -14.27 -0.22 -28.91
C GLN A 337 -14.66 -0.31 -27.43
N SER A 338 -13.97 -1.12 -26.62
CA SER A 338 -14.52 -1.58 -25.33
C SER A 338 -13.95 -0.91 -24.07
N LEU A 339 -12.84 -0.16 -24.11
CA LEU A 339 -12.16 0.23 -22.87
C LEU A 339 -11.52 1.63 -22.96
N GLY A 340 -12.19 2.62 -22.39
CA GLY A 340 -11.62 3.96 -22.20
C GLY A 340 -12.01 4.55 -20.86
N THR A 341 -11.03 5.04 -20.11
CA THR A 341 -11.28 5.89 -18.94
C THR A 341 -11.30 7.33 -19.42
N MET A 342 -12.42 8.04 -19.20
CA MET A 342 -12.53 9.44 -19.60
C MET A 342 -11.85 10.35 -18.57
N LEU A 343 -10.77 11.00 -18.98
CA LEU A 343 -10.00 11.90 -18.14
C LEU A 343 -10.21 13.36 -18.56
N GLU A 344 -10.55 14.22 -17.61
CA GLU A 344 -10.79 15.64 -17.87
C GLU A 344 -9.49 16.45 -17.77
N HIS A 345 -9.44 17.58 -18.46
CA HIS A 345 -8.34 18.54 -18.36
C HIS A 345 -8.05 18.95 -16.91
N ARG A 346 -9.10 19.34 -16.17
CA ARG A 346 -8.99 19.72 -14.75
C ARG A 346 -8.36 18.60 -13.93
N ALA A 347 -8.78 17.36 -14.13
CA ALA A 347 -8.24 16.22 -13.39
C ALA A 347 -6.75 16.02 -13.69
N TYR A 348 -6.39 16.01 -14.97
CA TYR A 348 -5.01 15.83 -15.38
C TYR A 348 -4.08 16.97 -14.94
N VAL A 349 -4.50 18.23 -15.12
CA VAL A 349 -3.69 19.40 -14.71
C VAL A 349 -3.53 19.42 -13.19
N SER A 350 -4.58 19.07 -12.43
CA SER A 350 -4.48 18.95 -10.97
C SER A 350 -3.51 17.86 -10.55
N GLY A 351 -3.55 16.70 -11.21
CA GLY A 351 -2.60 15.61 -10.96
C GLY A 351 -1.17 16.02 -11.30
N ALA A 352 -0.96 16.54 -12.51
CA ALA A 352 0.34 16.98 -12.99
C ALA A 352 0.99 18.05 -12.12
N ALA A 353 0.22 19.03 -11.63
CA ALA A 353 0.70 20.03 -10.68
C ALA A 353 1.13 19.39 -9.35
N ALA A 354 0.35 18.43 -8.85
CA ALA A 354 0.62 17.77 -7.58
C ALA A 354 1.78 16.77 -7.63
N HIS A 355 1.92 15.98 -8.69
CA HIS A 355 2.97 14.97 -8.80
C HIS A 355 4.29 15.49 -9.39
N ALA A 356 4.32 16.64 -10.08
CA ALA A 356 5.55 17.15 -10.70
C ALA A 356 6.70 17.34 -9.70
N GLY A 357 6.42 17.97 -8.56
CA GLY A 357 7.42 18.17 -7.49
C GLY A 357 7.95 16.85 -6.93
N PRO A 358 7.08 15.95 -6.41
CA PRO A 358 7.47 14.61 -5.95
C PRO A 358 8.14 13.74 -7.02
N HIS A 359 7.83 13.93 -8.30
CA HIS A 359 8.51 13.27 -9.42
C HIS A 359 9.85 13.91 -9.79
N HIS A 360 10.23 15.02 -9.14
CA HIS A 360 11.43 15.80 -9.48
C HIS A 360 11.46 16.23 -10.95
N MET A 361 10.29 16.59 -11.49
CA MET A 361 10.13 17.02 -12.87
C MET A 361 10.07 18.54 -12.93
N PHE A 362 11.05 19.14 -13.60
CA PHE A 362 11.26 20.59 -13.69
C PHE A 362 11.55 21.03 -15.11
N SER A 363 11.76 22.34 -15.29
CA SER A 363 12.16 22.95 -16.56
C SER A 363 13.45 22.42 -17.18
N THR A 364 14.35 21.86 -16.36
CA THR A 364 15.63 21.30 -16.77
C THR A 364 15.56 19.80 -17.08
N SER A 365 14.39 19.18 -16.86
CA SER A 365 14.20 17.75 -17.11
C SER A 365 14.14 17.47 -18.61
N ARG A 366 14.93 16.49 -19.03
CA ARG A 366 14.91 15.85 -20.35
C ARG A 366 14.38 14.43 -20.14
N VAL A 367 13.07 14.29 -20.35
CA VAL A 367 12.30 13.12 -19.94
C VAL A 367 12.20 12.14 -21.11
N LEU A 368 12.62 10.89 -20.88
CA LEU A 368 12.48 9.82 -21.86
C LEU A 368 11.01 9.45 -22.09
N GLN A 369 10.57 9.50 -23.34
CA GLN A 369 9.24 9.02 -23.76
C GLN A 369 9.28 7.52 -24.06
N PHE A 370 9.30 6.70 -23.00
CA PHE A 370 9.43 5.25 -23.11
C PHE A 370 8.08 4.55 -23.29
N ALA A 371 7.09 4.84 -22.45
CA ALA A 371 5.80 4.13 -22.44
C ALA A 371 5.09 4.17 -23.80
N ALA A 372 4.41 3.09 -24.17
CA ALA A 372 3.56 3.14 -25.37
C ALA A 372 2.42 4.14 -25.16
N HIS A 373 1.97 4.80 -26.24
CA HIS A 373 0.96 5.88 -26.15
C HIS A 373 -0.39 5.40 -25.61
N THR A 374 -0.68 4.09 -25.68
CA THR A 374 -1.88 3.47 -25.13
C THR A 374 -1.83 3.28 -23.60
N PHE A 375 -0.68 3.53 -22.96
CA PHE A 375 -0.54 3.55 -21.51
C PHE A 375 -0.50 5.00 -21.01
N ASP A 376 -1.17 5.22 -19.89
CA ASP A 376 -1.29 6.52 -19.22
C ASP A 376 0.03 7.08 -18.70
N ALA A 377 1.02 6.23 -18.41
CA ALA A 377 2.40 6.65 -18.13
C ALA A 377 2.98 7.58 -19.22
N SER A 378 2.61 7.37 -20.49
CA SER A 378 3.03 8.24 -21.59
C SER A 378 2.51 9.67 -21.46
N LEU A 379 1.38 9.89 -20.76
CA LEU A 379 0.88 11.22 -20.48
C LEU A 379 1.82 11.95 -19.53
N VAL A 380 2.35 11.30 -18.50
CA VAL A 380 3.31 11.93 -17.59
C VAL A 380 4.61 12.26 -18.31
N GLU A 381 5.13 11.33 -19.12
CA GLU A 381 6.34 11.54 -19.93
C GLU A 381 6.22 12.67 -20.95
N ILE A 382 5.01 12.95 -21.45
CA ILE A 382 4.79 13.97 -22.49
C ILE A 382 4.19 15.24 -21.86
N LEU A 383 2.97 15.15 -21.36
CA LEU A 383 2.20 16.30 -20.93
C LEU A 383 2.73 16.89 -19.63
N THR A 384 3.06 16.09 -18.59
CA THR A 384 3.62 16.68 -17.35
C THR A 384 4.94 17.38 -17.64
N THR A 385 5.79 16.78 -18.48
CA THR A 385 7.05 17.40 -18.92
C THR A 385 6.83 18.75 -19.60
N LEU A 386 5.88 18.82 -20.55
CA LEU A 386 5.56 20.06 -21.24
C LEU A 386 4.91 21.11 -20.32
N LEU A 387 4.09 20.68 -19.34
CA LEU A 387 3.49 21.57 -18.34
C LEU A 387 4.56 22.22 -17.46
N GLN A 388 5.64 21.49 -17.11
CA GLN A 388 6.78 22.01 -16.33
C GLN A 388 7.81 22.74 -17.20
N GLY A 389 7.60 22.76 -18.52
CA GLY A 389 8.47 23.42 -19.48
C GLY A 389 9.79 22.68 -19.75
N GLY A 390 9.83 21.37 -19.48
CA GLY A 390 10.97 20.48 -19.79
C GLY A 390 11.01 20.06 -21.27
N CYS A 391 11.86 19.08 -21.59
CA CYS A 391 12.00 18.52 -22.94
C CYS A 391 11.60 17.04 -22.96
N VAL A 392 10.79 16.64 -23.94
CA VAL A 392 10.39 15.25 -24.18
C VAL A 392 11.36 14.62 -25.18
N CYS A 393 12.07 13.56 -24.75
CA CYS A 393 13.03 12.83 -25.57
C CYS A 393 12.40 11.57 -26.16
N ILE A 394 12.20 11.53 -27.48
CA ILE A 394 11.41 10.49 -28.16
C ILE A 394 12.32 9.60 -29.03
N PRO A 395 12.61 8.35 -28.62
CA PRO A 395 13.31 7.39 -29.47
C PRO A 395 12.44 6.91 -30.63
N SER A 396 13.07 6.34 -31.67
CA SER A 396 12.34 5.48 -32.60
C SER A 396 11.85 4.20 -31.90
N GLU A 397 10.83 3.54 -32.45
CA GLU A 397 10.34 2.26 -31.87
C GLU A 397 11.42 1.17 -31.86
N GLU A 398 12.30 1.16 -32.86
CA GLU A 398 13.41 0.21 -32.95
C GLU A 398 14.44 0.47 -31.85
N GLU A 399 14.93 1.71 -31.72
CA GLU A 399 15.93 2.09 -30.70
C GLU A 399 15.41 1.92 -29.28
N ARG A 400 14.12 2.18 -29.06
CA ARG A 400 13.47 2.02 -27.75
C ARG A 400 13.64 0.62 -27.17
N LEU A 401 13.63 -0.40 -28.03
CA LEU A 401 13.70 -1.81 -27.62
C LEU A 401 15.09 -2.42 -27.80
N SER A 402 15.88 -1.92 -28.76
CA SER A 402 17.17 -2.51 -29.11
C SER A 402 18.37 -1.87 -28.39
N ASP A 403 18.34 -0.55 -28.14
CA ASP A 403 19.47 0.19 -27.59
C ASP A 403 19.05 1.46 -26.84
N ILE A 404 18.25 1.27 -25.78
CA ILE A 404 17.74 2.39 -24.97
C ILE A 404 18.86 3.16 -24.25
N VAL A 405 19.96 2.47 -23.92
CA VAL A 405 21.13 3.07 -23.26
C VAL A 405 21.78 4.10 -24.16
N LYS A 406 21.97 3.78 -25.45
CA LYS A 406 22.49 4.74 -26.42
C LYS A 406 21.58 5.97 -26.53
N VAL A 407 20.26 5.77 -26.64
CA VAL A 407 19.28 6.88 -26.70
C VAL A 407 19.41 7.79 -25.47
N ILE A 408 19.45 7.22 -24.26
CA ILE A 408 19.55 7.98 -23.02
C ILE A 408 20.77 8.90 -23.05
N ASN A 409 21.91 8.38 -23.50
CA ASN A 409 23.15 9.14 -23.58
C ASN A 409 23.15 10.18 -24.72
N GLU A 410 22.74 9.80 -25.94
CA GLU A 410 22.77 10.70 -27.10
C GLU A 410 21.76 11.86 -26.98
N MET A 411 20.57 11.60 -26.44
CA MET A 411 19.55 12.62 -26.21
C MET A 411 19.75 13.38 -24.89
N ASN A 412 20.80 13.06 -24.11
CA ASN A 412 21.07 13.61 -22.78
C ASN A 412 19.85 13.52 -21.85
N VAL A 413 19.20 12.36 -21.81
CA VAL A 413 18.08 12.10 -20.90
C VAL A 413 18.61 12.15 -19.46
N ASN A 414 17.96 12.94 -18.60
CA ASN A 414 18.26 13.00 -17.17
C ASN A 414 17.10 12.51 -16.28
N HIS A 415 15.95 12.21 -16.87
CA HIS A 415 14.76 11.75 -16.16
C HIS A 415 14.06 10.64 -16.96
N ALA A 416 13.75 9.53 -16.30
CA ALA A 416 13.08 8.39 -16.94
C ALA A 416 12.03 7.77 -16.03
N ILE A 417 10.96 7.26 -16.64
CA ILE A 417 9.91 6.48 -15.98
C ILE A 417 9.92 5.09 -16.63
N LEU A 418 10.27 4.07 -15.87
CA LEU A 418 10.39 2.69 -16.37
C LEU A 418 9.65 1.71 -15.47
N THR A 419 9.30 0.57 -16.02
CA THR A 419 8.77 -0.54 -15.20
C THR A 419 9.92 -1.25 -14.49
N PRO A 420 9.71 -1.76 -13.27
CA PRO A 420 10.62 -2.69 -12.62
C PRO A 420 11.12 -3.81 -13.55
N SER A 421 10.26 -4.45 -14.34
CA SER A 421 10.69 -5.50 -15.27
C SER A 421 11.66 -5.00 -16.35
N PHE A 422 11.47 -3.78 -16.86
CA PHE A 422 12.32 -3.28 -17.94
C PHE A 422 13.67 -2.75 -17.44
N VAL A 423 13.70 -2.15 -16.25
CA VAL A 423 14.94 -1.55 -15.72
C VAL A 423 16.06 -2.59 -15.50
N GLU A 424 15.72 -3.87 -15.40
CA GLU A 424 16.69 -4.97 -15.29
C GLU A 424 17.57 -5.14 -16.53
N PHE A 425 17.15 -4.60 -17.68
CA PHE A 425 17.95 -4.60 -18.91
C PHE A 425 18.88 -3.39 -19.04
N VAL A 426 18.89 -2.49 -18.04
CA VAL A 426 19.71 -1.27 -18.05
C VAL A 426 20.70 -1.33 -16.89
N ASP A 427 21.99 -1.19 -17.18
CA ASP A 427 23.02 -1.02 -16.16
C ASP A 427 23.16 0.46 -15.80
N SER A 428 23.02 0.80 -14.52
CA SER A 428 23.16 2.18 -14.03
C SER A 428 24.49 2.84 -14.39
N SER A 429 25.57 2.07 -14.54
CA SER A 429 26.90 2.59 -14.92
C SER A 429 26.97 3.04 -16.38
N GLN A 430 26.06 2.57 -17.24
CA GLN A 430 26.01 2.91 -18.66
C GLN A 430 25.15 4.15 -18.96
N VAL A 431 24.45 4.67 -17.96
CA VAL A 431 23.59 5.86 -18.08
C VAL A 431 23.98 6.95 -17.06
N PRO A 432 25.24 7.41 -17.07
CA PRO A 432 25.77 8.31 -16.03
C PRO A 432 25.10 9.71 -16.01
N GLY A 433 24.42 10.10 -17.09
CA GLY A 433 23.65 11.34 -17.16
C GLY A 433 22.24 11.27 -16.57
N LEU A 434 21.76 10.06 -16.21
CA LEU A 434 20.43 9.88 -15.65
C LEU A 434 20.43 10.28 -14.16
N GLU A 435 19.70 11.34 -13.81
CA GLU A 435 19.67 11.90 -12.46
C GLU A 435 18.47 11.40 -11.64
N THR A 436 17.33 11.18 -12.29
CA THR A 436 16.09 10.72 -11.67
C THR A 436 15.51 9.53 -12.41
N LEU A 437 15.16 8.49 -11.66
CA LEU A 437 14.47 7.31 -12.18
C LEU A 437 13.22 7.05 -11.35
N ILE A 438 12.07 7.02 -12.02
CA ILE A 438 10.81 6.59 -11.44
C ILE A 438 10.58 5.13 -11.85
N LEU A 439 10.43 4.25 -10.86
CA LEU A 439 9.90 2.92 -11.09
C LEU A 439 8.42 2.91 -10.75
N ALA A 440 7.60 2.54 -11.73
CA ALA A 440 6.15 2.57 -11.63
C ALA A 440 5.53 1.39 -12.39
N GLY A 441 4.24 1.14 -12.14
CA GLY A 441 3.49 0.11 -12.82
C GLY A 441 3.63 -1.27 -12.20
N GLU A 442 4.72 -1.62 -11.52
CA GLU A 442 4.89 -2.91 -10.84
C GLU A 442 5.50 -2.75 -9.44
N ALA A 443 5.54 -3.82 -8.66
CA ALA A 443 6.24 -3.82 -7.38
C ALA A 443 7.77 -3.78 -7.63
N MET A 444 8.44 -2.82 -6.99
CA MET A 444 9.90 -2.71 -7.01
C MET A 444 10.53 -3.87 -6.23
N SER A 445 11.64 -4.42 -6.73
CA SER A 445 12.41 -5.45 -6.02
C SER A 445 13.50 -4.85 -5.13
N GLN A 446 13.93 -5.59 -4.10
CA GLN A 446 15.04 -5.16 -3.23
C GLN A 446 16.35 -4.97 -4.00
N GLY A 447 16.59 -5.77 -5.04
CA GLY A 447 17.78 -5.66 -5.90
C GLY A 447 17.79 -4.33 -6.66
N GLN A 448 16.67 -3.99 -7.30
CA GLN A 448 16.51 -2.72 -8.03
C GLN A 448 16.68 -1.53 -7.08
N LEU A 449 16.06 -1.60 -5.90
CA LEU A 449 16.15 -0.57 -4.88
C LEU A 449 17.61 -0.30 -4.49
N VAL A 450 18.40 -1.33 -4.16
CA VAL A 450 19.80 -1.16 -3.75
C VAL A 450 20.67 -0.60 -4.87
N THR A 451 20.51 -1.15 -6.09
CA THR A 451 21.30 -0.74 -7.26
C THR A 451 21.04 0.73 -7.60
N TRP A 452 19.78 1.12 -7.76
CA TRP A 452 19.43 2.42 -8.34
C TRP A 452 19.42 3.56 -7.32
N SER A 453 18.99 3.33 -6.07
CA SER A 453 18.98 4.39 -5.04
C SER A 453 20.38 4.82 -4.59
N SER A 454 21.41 4.02 -4.92
CA SER A 454 22.82 4.38 -4.66
C SER A 454 23.43 5.19 -5.81
N ALA A 455 22.86 5.08 -7.01
CA ALA A 455 23.41 5.70 -8.23
C ALA A 455 22.76 7.05 -8.55
N LEU A 456 21.46 7.19 -8.28
CA LEU A 456 20.64 8.35 -8.66
C LEU A 456 19.47 8.57 -7.69
N HIS A 457 18.63 9.57 -7.98
CA HIS A 457 17.41 9.81 -7.24
C HIS A 457 16.30 8.83 -7.68
N LEU A 458 16.15 7.73 -6.92
CA LEU A 458 15.14 6.70 -7.17
C LEU A 458 13.80 7.07 -6.54
N ILE A 459 12.73 6.96 -7.32
CA ILE A 459 11.35 7.23 -6.90
C ILE A 459 10.50 5.98 -7.14
N ASN A 460 9.65 5.64 -6.17
CA ASN A 460 8.60 4.62 -6.34
C ASN A 460 7.26 5.35 -6.51
N ALA A 461 6.59 5.17 -7.64
CA ALA A 461 5.33 5.84 -7.93
C ALA A 461 4.20 4.83 -8.16
N TYR A 462 3.04 5.13 -7.58
CA TYR A 462 1.84 4.35 -7.71
C TYR A 462 0.68 5.26 -8.13
N GLY A 463 -0.11 4.79 -9.08
CA GLY A 463 -1.41 5.38 -9.38
C GLY A 463 -2.15 4.57 -10.44
N PRO A 464 -3.48 4.46 -10.32
CA PRO A 464 -4.34 3.92 -11.37
C PRO A 464 -4.66 4.99 -12.43
N THR A 465 -5.04 4.54 -13.63
CA THR A 465 -5.50 5.39 -14.74
C THR A 465 -6.66 6.29 -14.34
N GLU A 466 -7.53 5.76 -13.47
CA GLU A 466 -8.72 6.43 -12.96
C GLU A 466 -8.44 7.62 -12.02
N SER A 467 -7.18 7.88 -11.68
CA SER A 467 -6.76 9.01 -10.83
C SER A 467 -5.62 9.84 -11.45
N SER A 468 -5.64 10.05 -12.77
CA SER A 468 -4.64 10.87 -13.48
C SER A 468 -3.19 10.36 -13.31
N VAL A 469 -2.98 9.06 -13.50
CA VAL A 469 -1.67 8.38 -13.59
C VAL A 469 -0.94 8.17 -12.26
N ALA A 470 -0.70 9.21 -11.46
CA ALA A 470 0.06 9.12 -10.21
C ALA A 470 -0.76 9.66 -9.03
N ALA A 471 -0.88 8.84 -7.97
CA ALA A 471 -1.70 9.14 -6.79
C ALA A 471 -0.91 9.06 -5.48
N VAL A 472 0.15 8.25 -5.43
CA VAL A 472 1.00 8.07 -4.25
C VAL A 472 2.46 7.97 -4.72
N VAL A 473 3.35 8.74 -4.09
CA VAL A 473 4.76 8.81 -4.47
C VAL A 473 5.66 8.68 -3.25
N ASN A 474 6.66 7.81 -3.35
CA ASN A 474 7.81 7.76 -2.46
C ASN A 474 9.02 8.37 -3.17
N ASP A 475 9.27 9.65 -2.91
CA ASP A 475 10.39 10.41 -3.44
C ASP A 475 11.68 10.21 -2.63
N LYS A 476 11.69 9.32 -1.64
CA LYS A 476 12.79 9.15 -0.68
C LYS A 476 13.24 7.70 -0.56
N VAL A 477 13.30 7.01 -1.69
CA VAL A 477 13.78 5.63 -1.74
C VAL A 477 15.28 5.60 -1.45
N THR A 478 15.67 4.83 -0.44
CA THR A 478 17.06 4.61 -0.03
C THR A 478 17.35 3.12 0.07
N PRO A 479 18.63 2.67 0.12
CA PRO A 479 18.99 1.25 0.22
C PRO A 479 18.36 0.48 1.40
N SER A 480 17.91 1.18 2.44
CA SER A 480 17.28 0.61 3.64
C SER A 480 15.75 0.74 3.69
N SER A 481 15.14 1.27 2.63
CA SER A 481 13.68 1.42 2.51
C SER A 481 13.00 0.06 2.28
N ASP A 482 11.71 -0.05 2.62
CA ASP A 482 10.87 -1.18 2.18
C ASP A 482 10.47 -0.93 0.71
N CYS A 483 10.77 -1.85 -0.19
CA CYS A 483 10.46 -1.71 -1.61
C CYS A 483 8.95 -1.65 -1.92
N ARG A 484 8.11 -2.05 -0.95
CA ARG A 484 6.65 -1.95 -1.04
C ARG A 484 6.10 -0.61 -0.52
N ASP A 485 6.94 0.25 0.06
CA ASP A 485 6.53 1.58 0.47
C ASP A 485 6.35 2.46 -0.78
N ILE A 486 5.08 2.70 -1.12
CA ILE A 486 4.68 3.54 -2.25
C ILE A 486 4.59 5.02 -1.86
N GLY A 487 4.78 5.35 -0.58
CA GLY A 487 4.99 6.72 -0.11
C GLY A 487 3.71 7.44 0.27
N LEU A 488 3.62 8.73 -0.08
CA LEU A 488 2.57 9.63 0.39
C LEU A 488 1.61 10.05 -0.73
N PRO A 489 0.34 10.37 -0.39
CA PRO A 489 -0.63 10.82 -1.39
C PRO A 489 -0.17 12.11 -2.11
N VAL A 490 -0.38 12.17 -3.42
CA VAL A 490 -0.14 13.35 -4.27
C VAL A 490 -1.41 13.67 -5.07
N GLY A 491 -1.95 14.88 -4.89
CA GLY A 491 -3.16 15.32 -5.59
C GLY A 491 -4.46 14.63 -5.14
N VAL A 492 -4.37 13.71 -4.18
CA VAL A 492 -5.50 12.96 -3.62
C VAL A 492 -5.39 12.82 -2.10
N ARG A 493 -6.52 12.53 -1.48
CA ARG A 493 -6.62 11.89 -0.18
C ARG A 493 -6.72 10.38 -0.40
N CYS A 494 -6.10 9.62 0.48
CA CYS A 494 -6.10 8.17 0.45
C CYS A 494 -6.79 7.66 1.71
N TRP A 495 -7.80 6.80 1.53
CA TRP A 495 -8.54 6.16 2.62
C TRP A 495 -8.36 4.65 2.50
N VAL A 496 -8.28 3.95 3.63
CA VAL A 496 -8.10 2.49 3.65
C VAL A 496 -9.32 1.88 4.33
N VAL A 497 -10.09 1.10 3.57
CA VAL A 497 -11.37 0.52 3.98
C VAL A 497 -11.32 -0.99 4.04
N ASP A 498 -12.30 -1.61 4.68
CA ASP A 498 -12.42 -3.06 4.70
C ASP A 498 -12.60 -3.58 3.25
N PRO A 499 -11.83 -4.60 2.81
CA PRO A 499 -11.91 -5.10 1.43
C PRO A 499 -13.30 -5.58 1.01
N SER A 500 -14.12 -6.01 1.98
CA SER A 500 -15.47 -6.53 1.78
C SER A 500 -16.55 -5.47 1.98
N ASP A 501 -16.25 -4.37 2.69
CA ASP A 501 -17.20 -3.31 3.01
C ASP A 501 -16.54 -1.92 2.97
N HIS A 502 -16.78 -1.17 1.89
CA HIS A 502 -16.21 0.15 1.69
C HIS A 502 -16.77 1.23 2.63
N ASP A 503 -17.86 0.93 3.35
CA ASP A 503 -18.45 1.81 4.35
C ASP A 503 -17.73 1.72 5.71
N GLN A 504 -16.69 0.91 5.82
CA GLN A 504 -15.90 0.77 7.04
C GLN A 504 -14.41 1.03 6.81
N LEU A 505 -13.84 1.94 7.60
CA LEU A 505 -12.39 2.12 7.66
C LEU A 505 -11.74 0.98 8.44
N VAL A 506 -10.50 0.63 8.11
CA VAL A 506 -9.68 -0.30 8.90
C VAL A 506 -8.72 0.45 9.84
N PRO A 507 -8.37 -0.12 11.01
CA PRO A 507 -7.42 0.50 11.93
C PRO A 507 -6.06 0.78 11.27
N VAL A 508 -5.34 1.79 11.77
CA VAL A 508 -4.04 2.15 11.19
C VAL A 508 -3.06 0.97 11.32
N GLY A 509 -2.62 0.46 10.17
CA GLY A 509 -1.69 -0.67 10.04
C GLY A 509 -2.32 -1.97 9.55
N CYS A 510 -3.64 -2.08 9.61
CA CYS A 510 -4.37 -3.20 9.02
C CYS A 510 -4.36 -3.09 7.49
N PRO A 511 -4.27 -4.23 6.76
CA PRO A 511 -4.59 -4.28 5.34
C PRO A 511 -6.01 -3.83 5.06
N GLY A 512 -6.22 -3.12 3.95
CA GLY A 512 -7.53 -2.80 3.44
C GLY A 512 -7.48 -2.32 1.99
N GLU A 513 -8.65 -2.14 1.37
CA GLU A 513 -8.75 -1.57 0.03
C GLU A 513 -8.43 -0.07 0.05
N LEU A 514 -7.61 0.39 -0.88
CA LEU A 514 -7.31 1.80 -1.09
C LEU A 514 -8.46 2.49 -1.84
N LEU A 515 -8.96 3.58 -1.26
CA LEU A 515 -9.85 4.53 -1.93
C LEU A 515 -9.14 5.85 -2.16
N LEU A 516 -9.30 6.41 -3.36
CA LEU A 516 -8.74 7.69 -3.77
C LEU A 516 -9.82 8.75 -3.85
N GLU A 517 -9.57 9.91 -3.27
CA GLU A 517 -10.48 11.05 -3.29
C GLU A 517 -9.71 12.30 -3.73
N GLY A 518 -10.20 13.02 -4.74
CA GLY A 518 -9.58 14.29 -5.11
C GLY A 518 -10.00 14.78 -6.48
N PRO A 519 -9.48 15.95 -6.90
CA PRO A 519 -9.76 16.52 -8.21
C PRO A 519 -9.15 15.72 -9.35
N THR A 520 -8.21 14.80 -9.08
CA THR A 520 -7.50 14.00 -10.10
C THR A 520 -8.31 12.81 -10.61
N LEU A 521 -9.49 12.54 -10.04
CA LEU A 521 -10.32 11.41 -10.44
C LEU A 521 -10.85 11.59 -11.87
N ALA A 522 -10.80 10.51 -12.63
CA ALA A 522 -11.40 10.43 -13.96
C ALA A 522 -12.92 10.62 -13.92
N ARG A 523 -13.50 11.09 -15.02
CA ARG A 523 -14.95 11.32 -15.16
C ARG A 523 -15.71 10.01 -15.02
N CYS A 524 -15.37 8.99 -15.81
CA CYS A 524 -16.03 7.68 -15.78
C CYS A 524 -15.32 6.66 -16.67
N TYR A 525 -15.83 5.43 -16.71
CA TYR A 525 -15.58 4.51 -17.81
C TYR A 525 -16.50 4.84 -18.98
N LEU A 526 -15.93 5.00 -20.17
CA LEU A 526 -16.65 5.32 -21.39
C LEU A 526 -17.67 4.24 -21.71
N ASN A 527 -18.93 4.64 -21.98
CA ASN A 527 -20.05 3.74 -22.30
C ASN A 527 -20.31 2.63 -21.27
N ASN A 528 -19.85 2.77 -20.02
CA ASN A 528 -20.03 1.77 -18.98
C ASN A 528 -20.48 2.41 -17.64
N PRO A 529 -21.76 2.83 -17.55
CA PRO A 529 -22.29 3.47 -16.35
C PRO A 529 -22.32 2.54 -15.14
N GLN A 530 -22.54 1.23 -15.35
CA GLN A 530 -22.54 0.25 -14.27
C GLN A 530 -21.17 0.17 -13.60
N LYS A 531 -20.10 -0.15 -14.36
CA LYS A 531 -18.73 -0.20 -13.84
C LYS A 531 -18.31 1.15 -13.24
N THR A 532 -18.79 2.25 -13.82
CA THR A 532 -18.57 3.59 -13.26
C THR A 532 -19.17 3.73 -11.87
N SER A 533 -20.43 3.34 -11.66
CA SER A 533 -21.07 3.42 -10.35
C SER A 533 -20.50 2.45 -9.31
N GLU A 534 -19.99 1.30 -9.76
CA GLU A 534 -19.36 0.30 -8.91
C GLU A 534 -17.97 0.74 -8.43
N ALA A 535 -17.20 1.43 -9.29
CA ALA A 535 -15.85 1.87 -8.99
C ALA A 535 -15.77 3.28 -8.39
N PHE A 536 -16.63 4.21 -8.84
CA PHE A 536 -16.69 5.58 -8.35
C PHE A 536 -17.92 5.77 -7.47
N ILE A 537 -17.74 5.56 -6.17
CA ILE A 537 -18.80 5.64 -5.17
C ILE A 537 -18.91 7.06 -4.59
N HIS A 538 -20.00 7.30 -3.85
CA HIS A 538 -20.28 8.60 -3.25
C HIS A 538 -20.65 8.46 -1.78
N ASN A 539 -20.14 9.38 -0.95
CA ASN A 539 -20.49 9.53 0.46
C ASN A 539 -20.52 8.20 1.28
N PRO A 540 -19.43 7.41 1.32
CA PRO A 540 -19.33 6.27 2.24
C PRO A 540 -19.70 6.65 3.68
N ALA A 541 -20.23 5.70 4.44
CA ALA A 541 -20.82 5.95 5.77
C ALA A 541 -19.86 6.69 6.72
N TRP A 542 -18.58 6.31 6.73
CA TRP A 542 -17.54 6.94 7.56
C TRP A 542 -17.28 8.41 7.24
N MET A 543 -17.59 8.90 6.03
CA MET A 543 -17.44 10.33 5.69
C MET A 543 -18.44 11.24 6.42
N ARG A 544 -19.52 10.68 6.95
CA ARG A 544 -20.54 11.42 7.71
C ARG A 544 -20.13 11.65 9.17
N ARG A 545 -19.10 10.95 9.65
CA ARG A 545 -18.58 11.11 11.01
C ARG A 545 -18.05 12.52 11.20
N ASP A 546 -18.39 13.12 12.34
CA ASP A 546 -17.98 14.46 12.77
C ASP A 546 -18.41 15.65 11.89
N GLY A 547 -19.47 15.51 11.09
CA GLY A 547 -20.07 16.65 10.38
C GLY A 547 -19.15 17.29 9.34
N ILE A 548 -18.23 16.51 8.75
CA ILE A 548 -17.34 16.93 7.64
C ILE A 548 -18.14 17.30 6.38
N ILE A 549 -19.43 16.97 6.32
CA ILE A 549 -20.34 17.29 5.21
C ILE A 549 -21.24 18.45 5.64
N ASP A 550 -21.09 19.59 4.98
CA ASP A 550 -22.16 20.59 4.91
C ASP A 550 -23.19 20.06 3.90
N ASP A 551 -24.48 20.05 4.23
CA ASP A 551 -25.60 19.48 3.43
C ASP A 551 -25.73 20.09 2.01
N LYS A 552 -24.85 21.04 1.67
CA LYS A 552 -24.79 21.78 0.41
C LYS A 552 -23.66 21.35 -0.52
N ASP A 553 -22.69 20.54 -0.06
CA ASP A 553 -21.54 20.14 -0.87
C ASP A 553 -21.87 18.86 -1.67
N ASP A 554 -21.86 18.99 -3.00
CA ASP A 554 -22.18 17.92 -3.95
C ASP A 554 -21.33 16.67 -3.66
N LYS A 555 -22.02 15.59 -3.30
CA LYS A 555 -21.56 14.18 -3.15
C LYS A 555 -20.05 13.96 -3.34
N ARG A 556 -19.27 14.02 -2.25
CA ARG A 556 -17.85 13.64 -2.24
C ARG A 556 -17.67 12.29 -2.91
N ARG A 557 -16.86 12.28 -3.96
CA ARG A 557 -16.65 11.16 -4.87
C ARG A 557 -15.32 10.49 -4.57
N VAL A 558 -15.33 9.16 -4.52
CA VAL A 558 -14.17 8.32 -4.22
C VAL A 558 -14.07 7.21 -5.23
N TYR A 559 -12.85 6.90 -5.65
CA TYR A 559 -12.54 5.79 -6.55
C TYR A 559 -12.00 4.59 -5.76
N LYS A 560 -12.59 3.41 -5.97
CA LYS A 560 -12.14 2.13 -5.43
C LYS A 560 -11.08 1.54 -6.34
N THR A 561 -9.85 1.40 -5.85
CA THR A 561 -8.74 0.94 -6.70
C THR A 561 -8.75 -0.58 -6.90
N GLY A 562 -9.32 -1.34 -5.96
CA GLY A 562 -9.14 -2.81 -5.87
C GLY A 562 -7.76 -3.23 -5.35
N ASP A 563 -6.88 -2.27 -5.03
CA ASP A 563 -5.56 -2.52 -4.47
C ASP A 563 -5.61 -2.58 -2.94
N LEU A 564 -4.96 -3.58 -2.38
CA LEU A 564 -4.78 -3.74 -0.94
C LEU A 564 -3.51 -3.02 -0.48
N VAL A 565 -3.68 -2.14 0.49
CA VAL A 565 -2.61 -1.36 1.11
C VAL A 565 -2.76 -1.35 2.63
N ARG A 566 -1.78 -0.76 3.32
CA ARG A 566 -1.90 -0.38 4.73
C ARG A 566 -1.17 0.94 4.98
N TYR A 567 -1.63 1.71 5.95
CA TYR A 567 -0.85 2.81 6.50
C TYR A 567 0.35 2.27 7.29
N ASN A 568 1.56 2.73 6.97
CA ASN A 568 2.80 2.18 7.50
C ASN A 568 3.66 3.16 8.30
N SER A 569 3.17 4.38 8.57
CA SER A 569 3.90 5.38 9.35
C SER A 569 3.01 6.37 10.10
N ASP A 570 3.62 7.11 11.04
CA ASP A 570 2.94 8.19 11.79
C ASP A 570 2.61 9.44 10.96
N TYR A 571 3.01 9.46 9.70
CA TYR A 571 2.73 10.54 8.77
C TYR A 571 1.92 10.07 7.56
N GLY A 572 1.41 8.83 7.59
CA GLY A 572 0.41 8.35 6.63
C GLY A 572 0.98 7.76 5.34
N SER A 573 2.25 7.35 5.31
CA SER A 573 2.78 6.62 4.15
C SER A 573 2.09 5.26 3.98
N LEU A 574 2.03 4.78 2.75
CA LEU A 574 1.30 3.58 2.36
C LEU A 574 2.25 2.48 1.90
N THR A 575 1.99 1.26 2.37
CA THR A 575 2.66 0.06 1.86
C THR A 575 1.69 -0.74 1.00
N TYR A 576 2.08 -1.03 -0.22
CA TYR A 576 1.33 -1.89 -1.14
C TYR A 576 1.43 -3.36 -0.71
N ILE A 577 0.31 -4.07 -0.74
CA ILE A 577 0.20 -5.49 -0.34
C ILE A 577 -0.11 -6.37 -1.55
N GLY A 578 -1.09 -5.98 -2.36
CA GLY A 578 -1.54 -6.80 -3.48
C GLY A 578 -2.87 -6.31 -4.07
N ARG A 579 -3.57 -7.20 -4.76
CA ARG A 579 -4.90 -7.00 -5.33
C ARG A 579 -5.93 -7.79 -4.54
N LYS A 580 -7.14 -7.25 -4.41
CA LYS A 580 -8.27 -8.01 -3.83
C LYS A 580 -9.00 -8.88 -4.86
N ASP A 581 -8.86 -8.54 -6.13
CA ASP A 581 -9.48 -9.24 -7.26
C ASP A 581 -8.44 -10.03 -8.07
N THR A 582 -8.91 -10.65 -9.15
CA THR A 582 -8.08 -11.45 -10.06
C THR A 582 -7.28 -10.61 -11.05
N GLN A 583 -7.26 -9.28 -10.91
CA GLN A 583 -6.46 -8.44 -11.78
C GLN A 583 -4.98 -8.65 -11.49
N VAL A 584 -4.18 -8.76 -12.56
CA VAL A 584 -2.73 -8.91 -12.45
C VAL A 584 -2.00 -7.87 -13.28
N LYS A 585 -0.75 -7.60 -12.91
CA LYS A 585 0.17 -6.80 -13.72
C LYS A 585 1.27 -7.70 -14.23
N PHE A 586 1.43 -7.77 -15.54
CA PHE A 586 2.45 -8.61 -16.19
C PHE A 586 3.30 -7.73 -17.12
N HIS A 587 4.60 -7.62 -16.84
CA HIS A 587 5.51 -6.70 -17.54
C HIS A 587 4.99 -5.25 -17.59
N GLY A 588 4.40 -4.78 -16.48
CA GLY A 588 3.80 -3.46 -16.32
C GLY A 588 2.45 -3.28 -16.99
N GLN A 589 1.93 -4.31 -17.67
CA GLN A 589 0.63 -4.27 -18.33
C GLN A 589 -0.47 -4.75 -17.39
N ARG A 590 -1.53 -3.95 -17.28
CA ARG A 590 -2.72 -4.28 -16.49
C ARG A 590 -3.59 -5.29 -17.26
N LEU A 591 -3.83 -6.46 -16.67
CA LEU A 591 -4.60 -7.57 -17.24
C LEU A 591 -5.76 -7.97 -16.32
N GLU A 592 -6.95 -8.14 -16.89
CA GLU A 592 -8.10 -8.72 -16.19
C GLU A 592 -8.19 -10.21 -16.54
N LEU A 593 -7.88 -11.11 -15.59
CA LEU A 593 -7.91 -12.55 -15.85
C LEU A 593 -9.30 -13.03 -16.29
N GLY A 594 -10.37 -12.45 -15.74
CA GLY A 594 -11.73 -12.72 -16.16
C GLY A 594 -12.03 -12.35 -17.62
N GLU A 595 -11.35 -11.37 -18.21
CA GLU A 595 -11.46 -11.06 -19.66
C GLU A 595 -10.92 -12.22 -20.49
N ILE A 596 -9.78 -12.79 -20.08
CA ILE A 596 -9.15 -13.94 -20.74
C ILE A 596 -10.04 -15.18 -20.61
N GLU A 597 -10.53 -15.46 -19.40
CA GLU A 597 -11.45 -16.57 -19.13
C GLU A 597 -12.74 -16.46 -19.94
N ASN A 598 -13.34 -15.26 -20.02
CA ASN A 598 -14.55 -15.03 -20.82
C ASN A 598 -14.30 -15.24 -22.32
N GLN A 599 -13.15 -14.83 -22.86
CA GLN A 599 -12.80 -15.08 -24.27
C GLN A 599 -12.57 -16.57 -24.54
N LEU A 600 -11.90 -17.28 -23.63
CA LEU A 600 -11.73 -18.73 -23.74
C LEU A 600 -13.08 -19.46 -23.65
N ALA A 601 -13.96 -19.05 -22.74
CA ALA A 601 -15.30 -19.63 -22.60
C ALA A 601 -16.23 -19.33 -23.78
N ALA A 602 -15.99 -18.24 -24.51
CA ALA A 602 -16.72 -17.91 -25.74
C ALA A 602 -16.26 -18.76 -26.95
N ASP A 603 -15.12 -19.43 -26.88
CA ASP A 603 -14.62 -20.29 -27.95
C ASP A 603 -15.34 -21.65 -27.93
N SER A 604 -16.07 -21.95 -29.02
CA SER A 604 -16.82 -23.20 -29.21
C SER A 604 -16.00 -24.50 -29.09
N ILE A 605 -14.67 -24.44 -29.18
CA ILE A 605 -13.76 -25.58 -29.07
C ILE A 605 -13.39 -25.85 -27.60
N VAL A 606 -13.43 -24.84 -26.73
CA VAL A 606 -13.11 -24.95 -25.31
C VAL A 606 -14.32 -25.54 -24.58
N LYS A 607 -14.19 -26.77 -24.11
CA LYS A 607 -15.18 -27.42 -23.24
C LYS A 607 -14.77 -27.26 -21.79
N HIS A 608 -15.73 -26.83 -20.96
CA HIS A 608 -15.60 -26.62 -19.51
C HIS A 608 -14.91 -27.76 -18.77
#